data_AF-A0A8D8C1P4-F1
#
_entry.id   AF-A0A8D8C1P4-F1
#
_cell.length_a   1.000
_cell.length_b   1.000
_cell.length_c   1.000
_cell.angle_alpha   90.00
_cell.angle_beta   90.00
_cell.angle_gamma   90.00
#
_symmetry.space_group_name_H-M   'P 1'
#
loop_
_entity.id
_entity.type
_entity.pdbx_description
1 polymer ?
#
loop_
_entity_poly.entity_id
_entity_poly.type
_entity_poly.pdbx_seq_one_letter_code
_entity_poly.pdbx_strand_id
1 'polypeptide(L)'
;SIHLTNYSIQKYYAAEKTRKPDSPLPGCNMWSSKQFQQHLQSLDKGYYWERKIYPDMKKSILAVVLASTDGMKMERNMFELYGADFMVTDNFRTMLIEINSSPDLSSSTEVTEVICPAVLEDLVKVVIDNTNDKRAGTGQFECIFSAEIPRVAPYCYGMMLEGKPLGPKNRCKSPQPPTGPPMYSLNRSRANRSCGGGVPNSSSSGGSSSKGSSASSCVERPRSTLSTR
;
A
#
# COMPACT_ATOMS: atom_id res chain seq x y z
N SER A 1 8.35 -4.60 -41.55
CA SER A 1 8.29 -3.16 -41.22
C SER A 1 9.44 -2.84 -40.29
N ILE A 2 10.22 -1.78 -40.55
CA ILE A 2 11.36 -1.37 -39.69
C ILE A 2 10.93 -0.52 -38.48
N HIS A 3 9.68 -0.05 -38.46
CA HIS A 3 9.16 0.88 -37.44
C HIS A 3 8.45 0.18 -36.27
N LEU A 4 8.20 -1.14 -36.38
CA LEU A 4 7.52 -1.91 -35.34
C LEU A 4 8.53 -2.72 -34.56
N THR A 5 8.56 -2.58 -33.24
CA THR A 5 9.50 -3.31 -32.37
C THR A 5 8.92 -4.60 -31.79
N ASN A 6 7.62 -4.85 -31.99
CA ASN A 6 6.93 -6.05 -31.50
C ASN A 6 7.66 -7.33 -31.88
N TYR A 7 8.04 -8.12 -30.87
CA TYR A 7 8.79 -9.37 -31.08
C TYR A 7 8.04 -10.35 -32.00
N SER A 8 6.71 -10.44 -31.87
CA SER A 8 5.84 -11.27 -32.70
C SER A 8 6.00 -11.00 -34.20
N ILE A 9 6.34 -9.76 -34.58
CA ILE A 9 6.61 -9.35 -35.96
C ILE A 9 8.10 -9.48 -36.26
N GLN A 10 8.96 -8.97 -35.38
CA GLN A 10 10.40 -8.85 -35.64
C GLN A 10 11.15 -10.19 -35.68
N LYS A 11 10.64 -11.25 -35.03
CA LYS A 11 11.26 -12.57 -35.04
C LYS A 11 11.39 -13.18 -36.44
N TYR A 12 10.45 -12.86 -37.35
CA TYR A 12 10.48 -13.35 -38.73
C TYR A 12 11.47 -12.56 -39.61
N TYR A 13 11.68 -11.27 -39.33
CA TYR A 13 12.63 -10.42 -40.07
C TYR A 13 14.10 -10.69 -39.71
N ALA A 14 14.38 -11.13 -38.47
CA ALA A 14 15.75 -11.51 -38.08
C ALA A 14 16.25 -12.77 -38.81
N ALA A 15 15.34 -13.69 -39.13
CA ALA A 15 15.65 -14.93 -39.86
C ALA A 15 15.90 -14.68 -41.36
N GLU A 16 15.31 -13.63 -41.93
CA GLU A 16 15.44 -13.27 -43.34
C GLU A 16 16.50 -12.16 -43.56
N LYS A 17 17.77 -12.59 -43.62
CA LYS A 17 18.80 -12.05 -44.55
C LYS A 17 19.21 -10.57 -44.53
N THR A 18 19.00 -9.80 -43.45
CA THR A 18 19.37 -8.35 -43.48
C THR A 18 20.40 -7.90 -42.44
N ARG A 19 20.90 -8.80 -41.57
CA ARG A 19 21.96 -8.43 -40.61
C ARG A 19 23.34 -8.68 -41.16
N LYS A 20 24.21 -7.66 -41.04
CA LYS A 20 25.64 -7.83 -41.25
C LYS A 20 26.17 -8.86 -40.24
N PRO A 21 27.05 -9.79 -40.66
CA PRO A 21 27.64 -10.78 -39.76
C PRO A 21 28.28 -10.17 -38.51
N ASP A 22 28.79 -8.94 -38.64
CA ASP A 22 29.54 -8.22 -37.59
C ASP A 22 28.65 -7.27 -36.76
N SER A 23 27.33 -7.42 -36.85
CA SER A 23 26.38 -6.54 -36.15
C SER A 23 26.47 -6.74 -34.63
N PRO A 24 26.70 -5.69 -33.82
CA PRO A 24 26.78 -5.79 -32.36
C PRO A 24 25.42 -6.05 -31.68
N LEU A 25 24.37 -6.32 -32.46
CA LEU A 25 23.00 -6.49 -32.00
C LEU A 25 22.69 -7.97 -31.72
N PRO A 26 21.85 -8.26 -30.72
CA PRO A 26 21.52 -9.63 -30.33
C PRO A 26 20.71 -10.33 -31.43
N GLY A 27 20.95 -11.64 -31.62
CA GLY A 27 20.26 -12.44 -32.65
C GLY A 27 18.74 -12.47 -32.47
N CYS A 28 18.26 -12.51 -31.22
CA CYS A 28 16.85 -12.57 -30.87
C CYS A 28 16.14 -11.21 -30.80
N ASN A 29 16.79 -10.11 -31.21
CA ASN A 29 16.24 -8.74 -31.08
C ASN A 29 15.92 -8.29 -29.65
N MET A 30 16.53 -8.91 -28.64
CA MET A 30 16.26 -8.58 -27.25
C MET A 30 17.56 -8.43 -26.45
N TRP A 31 17.63 -7.36 -25.66
CA TRP A 31 18.64 -7.17 -24.65
C TRP A 31 17.99 -7.15 -23.27
N SER A 32 18.67 -7.75 -22.31
CA SER A 32 18.39 -7.51 -20.90
C SER A 32 18.69 -6.05 -20.53
N SER A 33 18.05 -5.56 -19.46
CA SER A 33 18.35 -4.23 -18.91
C SER A 33 19.86 -4.05 -18.64
N LYS A 34 20.54 -5.09 -18.15
CA LYS A 34 21.99 -5.05 -17.90
C LYS A 34 22.80 -4.83 -19.17
N GLN A 35 22.46 -5.52 -20.27
CA GLN A 35 23.12 -5.33 -21.56
C GLN A 35 22.86 -3.92 -22.11
N PHE A 36 21.65 -3.40 -21.95
CA PHE A 36 21.32 -2.03 -22.34
C PHE A 36 22.13 -0.99 -21.54
N GLN A 37 22.24 -1.15 -20.22
CA GLN A 37 23.08 -0.28 -19.38
C GLN A 37 24.56 -0.34 -19.79
N GLN A 38 25.09 -1.54 -20.08
CA GLN A 38 26.46 -1.71 -20.59
C GLN A 38 26.66 -1.01 -21.94
N HIS A 39 25.66 -1.06 -22.82
CA HIS A 39 25.68 -0.34 -24.08
C HIS A 39 25.69 1.19 -23.87
N LEU A 40 24.87 1.71 -22.95
CA LEU A 40 24.93 3.13 -22.59
C LEU A 40 26.30 3.51 -22.02
N GLN A 41 26.90 2.63 -21.20
CA GLN A 41 28.23 2.85 -20.65
C GLN A 41 29.32 2.89 -21.72
N SER A 42 29.27 2.01 -22.73
CA SER A 42 30.24 2.02 -23.84
C SER A 42 30.14 3.27 -24.73
N LEU A 43 29.00 3.96 -24.69
CA LEU A 43 28.79 5.26 -25.35
C LEU A 43 29.16 6.46 -24.47
N ASP A 44 29.73 6.24 -23.28
CA ASP A 44 29.98 7.27 -22.25
C ASP A 44 28.69 7.98 -21.77
N LYS A 45 27.58 7.25 -21.78
CA LYS A 45 26.23 7.73 -21.45
C LYS A 45 25.54 6.90 -20.37
N GLY A 46 26.28 6.02 -19.68
CA GLY A 46 25.74 5.12 -18.64
C GLY A 46 25.02 5.87 -17.52
N TYR A 47 25.46 7.07 -17.17
CA TYR A 47 24.83 7.89 -16.12
C TYR A 47 23.37 8.27 -16.43
N TYR A 48 22.93 8.27 -17.69
CA TYR A 48 21.54 8.59 -18.02
C TYR A 48 20.56 7.53 -17.54
N TRP A 49 20.99 6.28 -17.38
CA TRP A 49 20.14 5.22 -16.84
C TRP A 49 19.59 5.62 -15.47
N GLU A 50 20.49 5.86 -14.51
CA GLU A 50 20.14 6.20 -13.12
C GLU A 50 19.59 7.63 -12.98
N ARG A 51 20.09 8.59 -13.79
CA ARG A 51 19.73 10.01 -13.63
C ARG A 51 18.45 10.41 -14.35
N LYS A 52 18.02 9.63 -15.36
CA LYS A 52 16.94 10.05 -16.26
C LYS A 52 16.02 8.92 -16.66
N ILE A 53 16.53 7.88 -17.35
CA ILE A 53 15.70 6.86 -17.98
C ILE A 53 14.85 6.14 -16.93
N TYR A 54 15.48 5.57 -15.90
CA TYR A 54 14.79 4.80 -14.86
C TYR A 54 13.90 5.68 -13.97
N PRO A 55 14.33 6.88 -13.51
CA PRO A 55 13.43 7.82 -12.85
C PRO A 55 12.21 8.25 -13.68
N ASP A 56 12.38 8.52 -14.99
CA ASP A 56 11.28 8.93 -15.87
C ASP A 56 10.27 7.79 -16.07
N MET A 57 10.73 6.53 -16.16
CA MET A 57 9.86 5.35 -16.17
C MET A 57 9.01 5.29 -14.89
N LYS A 58 9.65 5.36 -13.70
CA LYS A 58 8.93 5.34 -12.41
C LYS A 58 7.89 6.44 -12.29
N LYS A 59 8.26 7.68 -12.65
CA LYS A 59 7.36 8.83 -12.63
C LYS A 59 6.16 8.64 -13.56
N SER A 60 6.38 8.08 -14.75
CA SER A 60 5.31 7.82 -15.72
C SER A 60 4.31 6.79 -15.18
N ILE A 61 4.80 5.67 -14.64
CA ILE A 61 3.93 4.65 -14.01
C ILE A 61 3.17 5.25 -12.84
N LEU A 62 3.85 5.98 -11.95
CA LEU A 62 3.21 6.61 -10.81
C LEU A 62 2.11 7.60 -11.22
N ALA A 63 2.38 8.42 -12.24
CA ALA A 63 1.39 9.37 -12.76
C ALA A 63 0.14 8.66 -13.30
N VAL A 64 0.31 7.56 -14.03
CA VAL A 64 -0.84 6.78 -14.53
C VAL A 64 -1.63 6.14 -13.39
N VAL A 65 -0.94 5.54 -12.41
CA VAL A 65 -1.59 4.94 -11.24
C VAL A 65 -2.40 5.99 -10.49
N LEU A 66 -1.79 7.13 -10.16
CA LEU A 66 -2.45 8.24 -9.45
C LEU A 66 -3.62 8.84 -10.24
N ALA A 67 -3.50 8.96 -11.57
CA ALA A 67 -4.60 9.43 -12.41
C ALA A 67 -5.78 8.44 -12.46
N SER A 68 -5.50 7.15 -12.20
CA SER A 68 -6.50 6.07 -12.27
C SER A 68 -7.13 5.74 -10.92
N THR A 69 -6.60 6.25 -9.80
CA THR A 69 -7.04 5.84 -8.45
C THR A 69 -8.53 6.10 -8.19
N ASP A 70 -9.09 7.18 -8.73
CA ASP A 70 -10.48 7.57 -8.45
C ASP A 70 -11.50 6.60 -9.08
N GLY A 71 -11.14 5.95 -10.18
CA GLY A 71 -11.99 4.98 -10.89
C GLY A 71 -11.67 3.52 -10.60
N MET A 72 -10.55 3.26 -9.92
CA MET A 72 -10.04 1.91 -9.72
C MET A 72 -10.69 1.26 -8.49
N LYS A 73 -11.35 0.12 -8.69
CA LYS A 73 -11.95 -0.66 -7.61
C LYS A 73 -10.84 -1.35 -6.80
N MET A 74 -10.51 -0.80 -5.65
CA MET A 74 -9.50 -1.38 -4.76
C MET A 74 -10.14 -2.37 -3.79
N GLU A 75 -9.92 -3.67 -4.01
CA GLU A 75 -10.35 -4.73 -3.10
C GLU A 75 -9.16 -5.39 -2.40
N ARG A 76 -9.39 -5.87 -1.18
CA ARG A 76 -8.35 -6.62 -0.46
C ARG A 76 -8.05 -7.92 -1.18
N ASN A 77 -6.78 -8.33 -1.14
CA ASN A 77 -6.29 -9.56 -1.75
C ASN A 77 -6.46 -9.62 -3.28
N MET A 78 -6.63 -8.47 -3.93
CA MET A 78 -6.56 -8.32 -5.37
C MET A 78 -5.24 -7.68 -5.74
N PHE A 79 -4.59 -8.23 -6.75
CA PHE A 79 -3.39 -7.68 -7.35
C PHE A 79 -3.45 -7.89 -8.86
N GLU A 80 -2.71 -7.07 -9.60
CA GLU A 80 -2.59 -7.21 -11.04
C GLU A 80 -1.16 -6.91 -11.46
N LEU A 81 -0.66 -7.70 -12.41
CA LEU A 81 0.66 -7.51 -12.99
C LEU A 81 0.49 -6.86 -14.36
N TYR A 82 1.06 -5.68 -14.51
CA TYR A 82 1.05 -4.93 -15.77
C TYR A 82 2.42 -4.99 -16.46
N GLY A 83 2.42 -5.03 -17.79
CA GLY A 83 3.59 -4.71 -18.61
C GLY A 83 3.48 -3.27 -19.11
N ALA A 84 4.58 -2.53 -19.11
CA ALA A 84 4.59 -1.16 -19.61
C ALA A 84 5.70 -0.96 -20.64
N ASP A 85 5.31 -0.44 -21.80
CA ASP A 85 6.19 -0.29 -22.94
C ASP A 85 6.64 1.17 -23.04
N PHE A 86 7.96 1.34 -23.10
CA PHE A 86 8.60 2.64 -23.09
C PHE A 86 9.47 2.83 -24.31
N MET A 87 9.46 4.05 -24.84
CA MET A 87 10.41 4.51 -25.85
C MET A 87 11.41 5.47 -25.22
N VAL A 88 12.70 5.18 -25.37
CA VAL A 88 13.77 6.11 -25.00
C VAL A 88 14.14 6.96 -26.22
N THR A 89 14.02 8.27 -26.07
CA THR A 89 14.33 9.25 -27.12
C THR A 89 15.83 9.55 -27.22
N ASP A 90 16.23 10.24 -28.28
CA ASP A 90 17.60 10.72 -28.53
C ASP A 90 18.20 11.54 -27.37
N ASN A 91 17.36 12.26 -26.65
CA ASN A 91 17.71 13.08 -25.50
C ASN A 91 17.56 12.33 -24.15
N PHE A 92 17.43 10.99 -24.18
CA PHE A 92 17.29 10.11 -23.03
C PHE A 92 16.05 10.38 -22.17
N ARG A 93 15.03 11.06 -22.70
CA ARG A 93 13.69 11.06 -22.08
C ARG A 93 12.99 9.76 -22.42
N THR A 94 12.30 9.23 -21.42
CA THR A 94 11.48 8.04 -21.56
C THR A 94 10.02 8.45 -21.77
N MET A 95 9.39 7.94 -22.83
CA MET A 95 7.98 8.14 -23.14
C MET A 95 7.23 6.82 -22.96
N LEU A 96 6.19 6.81 -22.13
CA LEU A 96 5.27 5.68 -22.03
C LEU A 96 4.44 5.58 -23.31
N ILE A 97 4.38 4.40 -23.92
CA ILE A 97 3.63 4.13 -25.15
C ILE A 97 2.32 3.42 -24.81
N GLU A 98 2.39 2.33 -24.06
CA GLU A 98 1.23 1.55 -23.65
C GLU A 98 1.44 0.83 -22.33
N ILE A 99 0.33 0.43 -21.71
CA ILE A 99 0.28 -0.46 -20.55
C ILE A 99 -0.62 -1.65 -20.90
N ASN A 100 -0.08 -2.85 -20.74
CA ASN A 100 -0.72 -4.11 -20.99
C ASN A 100 -1.12 -4.78 -19.66
N SER A 101 -2.41 -5.09 -19.48
CA SER A 101 -2.94 -5.81 -18.31
C SER A 101 -2.61 -7.31 -18.28
N SER A 102 -2.05 -7.84 -19.36
CA SER A 102 -1.66 -9.25 -19.47
C SER A 102 -0.37 -9.35 -20.27
N PRO A 103 0.78 -8.98 -19.66
CA PRO A 103 2.06 -9.13 -20.33
C PRO A 103 2.33 -10.59 -20.66
N ASP A 104 2.94 -10.85 -21.82
CA ASP A 104 3.38 -12.20 -22.20
C ASP A 104 4.57 -12.61 -21.33
N LEU A 105 4.40 -13.68 -20.55
CA LEU A 105 5.43 -14.26 -19.68
C LEU A 105 5.99 -15.58 -20.25
N SER A 106 5.81 -15.84 -21.54
CA SER A 106 6.38 -17.00 -22.22
C SER A 106 7.90 -16.88 -22.39
N SER A 107 8.60 -18.00 -22.28
CA SER A 107 10.06 -18.10 -22.49
C SER A 107 10.40 -18.15 -23.98
N SER A 108 10.07 -17.09 -24.72
CA SER A 108 10.21 -17.03 -26.19
C SER A 108 11.63 -16.69 -26.69
N THR A 109 12.49 -16.20 -25.80
CA THR A 109 13.89 -15.82 -26.02
C THR A 109 14.73 -16.18 -24.79
N GLU A 110 16.06 -16.27 -24.97
CA GLU A 110 17.02 -16.48 -23.86
C GLU A 110 16.88 -15.44 -22.74
N VAL A 111 16.49 -14.21 -23.08
CA VAL A 111 16.27 -13.14 -22.09
C VAL A 111 14.99 -13.42 -21.29
N THR A 112 13.87 -13.65 -21.97
CA THR A 112 12.57 -13.95 -21.34
C THR A 112 12.59 -15.25 -20.52
N GLU A 113 13.36 -16.24 -20.94
CA GLU A 113 13.50 -17.52 -20.22
C GLU A 113 14.09 -17.33 -18.81
N VAL A 114 14.92 -16.29 -18.63
CA VAL A 114 15.49 -15.95 -17.32
C VAL A 114 14.58 -15.02 -16.54
N ILE A 115 14.06 -13.95 -17.16
CA ILE A 115 13.33 -12.92 -16.42
C ILE A 115 11.90 -13.31 -16.05
N CYS A 116 11.20 -14.09 -16.88
CA CYS A 116 9.79 -14.41 -16.63
C CYS A 116 9.62 -15.29 -15.38
N PRO A 117 10.38 -16.39 -15.20
CA PRO A 117 10.32 -17.17 -13.97
C PRO A 117 10.73 -16.37 -12.74
N ALA A 118 11.77 -15.54 -12.84
CA ALA A 118 12.25 -14.72 -11.73
C ALA A 118 11.20 -13.70 -11.27
N VAL A 119 10.52 -13.03 -12.21
CA VAL A 119 9.43 -12.09 -11.90
C VAL A 119 8.27 -12.82 -11.22
N LEU A 120 7.89 -14.01 -11.68
CA LEU A 120 6.81 -14.79 -11.08
C LEU A 120 7.15 -15.26 -9.66
N GLU A 121 8.38 -15.68 -9.42
CA GLU A 121 8.85 -16.05 -8.08
C GLU A 121 8.81 -14.86 -7.12
N ASP A 122 9.35 -13.72 -7.54
CA ASP A 122 9.37 -12.51 -6.71
C ASP A 122 7.97 -11.90 -6.51
N LEU A 123 7.05 -12.12 -7.45
CA LEU A 123 5.65 -11.69 -7.33
C LEU A 123 4.96 -12.41 -6.16
N VAL A 124 5.22 -13.71 -5.98
CA VAL A 124 4.68 -14.47 -4.83
C VAL A 124 5.22 -13.91 -3.51
N LYS A 125 6.51 -13.55 -3.47
CA LYS A 125 7.12 -12.93 -2.27
C LYS A 125 6.43 -11.60 -1.91
N VAL A 126 6.07 -10.79 -2.91
CA VAL A 126 5.39 -9.51 -2.69
C VAL A 126 3.94 -9.71 -2.23
N VAL A 127 3.18 -10.58 -2.90
CA VAL A 127 1.73 -10.71 -2.70
C VAL A 127 1.40 -11.57 -1.48
N ILE A 128 2.19 -12.62 -1.23
CA ILE A 128 1.94 -13.60 -0.16
C ILE A 128 2.86 -13.35 1.03
N ASP A 129 4.18 -13.50 0.85
CA ASP A 129 5.13 -13.51 1.97
C ASP A 129 5.16 -12.16 2.69
N ASN A 130 5.30 -11.06 1.94
CA ASN A 130 5.31 -9.71 2.48
C ASN A 130 3.94 -9.24 2.99
N THR A 131 2.85 -9.88 2.58
CA THR A 131 1.52 -9.64 3.17
C THR A 131 1.42 -10.28 4.56
N ASN A 132 2.02 -11.47 4.74
CA ASN A 132 2.03 -12.20 6.00
C ASN A 132 3.09 -11.67 6.99
N ASP A 133 4.30 -11.36 6.50
CA ASP A 133 5.42 -10.81 7.27
C ASP A 133 6.08 -9.65 6.52
N LYS A 134 5.95 -8.43 7.05
CA LYS A 134 6.57 -7.22 6.48
C LYS A 134 8.10 -7.19 6.50
N ARG A 135 8.74 -8.19 7.11
CA ARG A 135 10.19 -8.37 7.10
C ARG A 135 10.65 -9.29 5.96
N ALA A 136 9.73 -9.98 5.29
CA ALA A 136 10.05 -10.81 4.14
C ALA A 136 10.61 -9.95 3.00
N GLY A 137 11.59 -10.49 2.27
CA GLY A 137 12.17 -9.82 1.12
C GLY A 137 11.20 -9.81 -0.07
N THR A 138 11.28 -8.78 -0.92
CA THR A 138 10.47 -8.63 -2.14
C THR A 138 11.22 -9.01 -3.42
N GLY A 139 12.36 -9.69 -3.29
CA GLY A 139 13.22 -10.01 -4.41
C GLY A 139 13.74 -8.74 -5.10
N GLN A 140 13.57 -8.66 -6.43
CA GLN A 140 13.96 -7.49 -7.23
C GLN A 140 12.85 -6.43 -7.36
N PHE A 141 11.66 -6.64 -6.76
CA PHE A 141 10.63 -5.60 -6.74
C PHE A 141 11.02 -4.43 -5.82
N GLU A 142 10.82 -3.23 -6.33
CA GLU A 142 10.98 -1.98 -5.60
C GLU A 142 9.60 -1.32 -5.39
N CYS A 143 9.29 -0.94 -4.15
CA CYS A 143 8.10 -0.15 -3.86
C CYS A 143 8.37 1.33 -4.20
N ILE A 144 7.75 1.81 -5.28
CA ILE A 144 7.88 3.22 -5.71
C ILE A 144 6.79 4.14 -5.13
N PHE A 145 5.68 3.55 -4.66
CA PHE A 145 4.57 4.27 -4.07
C PHE A 145 3.77 3.35 -3.13
N SER A 146 3.30 3.91 -2.03
CA SER A 146 2.40 3.26 -1.08
C SER A 146 1.43 4.29 -0.55
N ALA A 147 0.14 3.95 -0.56
CA ALA A 147 -0.91 4.77 0.00
C ALA A 147 -1.77 3.92 0.93
N GLU A 148 -2.23 4.54 2.01
CA GLU A 148 -3.24 3.94 2.87
C GLU A 148 -4.59 4.09 2.19
N ILE A 149 -5.19 2.98 1.78
CA ILE A 149 -6.56 2.99 1.26
C ILE A 149 -7.49 3.09 2.47
N PRO A 150 -8.26 4.18 2.62
CA PRO A 150 -9.18 4.33 3.74
C PRO A 150 -10.14 3.15 3.76
N ARG A 151 -10.37 2.58 4.95
CA ARG A 151 -11.38 1.53 5.14
C ARG A 151 -12.76 2.17 4.97
N VAL A 152 -13.21 2.40 3.74
CA VAL A 152 -14.61 2.67 3.51
C VAL A 152 -15.31 1.35 3.81
N ALA A 153 -16.12 1.33 4.88
CA ALA A 153 -16.91 0.15 5.20
C ALA A 153 -17.67 -0.26 3.93
N PRO A 154 -17.57 -1.52 3.48
CA PRO A 154 -18.36 -1.98 2.36
C PRO A 154 -19.81 -1.82 2.81
N TYR A 155 -20.59 -1.03 2.07
CA TYR A 155 -22.00 -0.73 2.34
C TYR A 155 -22.27 0.17 3.54
N CYS A 156 -22.16 1.48 3.34
CA CYS A 156 -23.10 2.38 4.01
C CYS A 156 -24.37 2.48 3.15
N TYR A 157 -25.18 1.41 3.14
CA TYR A 157 -26.64 1.58 3.13
C TYR A 157 -27.08 2.00 4.54
N GLY A 158 -26.36 2.91 5.18
CA GLY A 158 -26.85 3.61 6.34
C GLY A 158 -27.99 4.46 5.84
N MET A 159 -29.22 3.97 5.96
CA MET A 159 -30.39 4.82 5.79
C MET A 159 -30.22 5.99 6.75
N MET A 160 -30.02 7.17 6.20
CA MET A 160 -29.94 8.38 6.99
C MET A 160 -31.38 8.75 7.35
N LEU A 161 -31.76 8.45 8.60
CA LEU A 161 -33.07 8.80 9.12
C LEU A 161 -33.03 10.22 9.66
N GLU A 162 -33.55 11.17 8.89
CA GLU A 162 -33.79 12.53 9.36
C GLU A 162 -35.25 12.66 9.81
N GLY A 163 -35.46 12.83 11.11
CA GLY A 163 -36.79 13.00 11.70
C GLY A 163 -37.08 14.47 11.99
N LYS A 164 -38.26 14.97 11.59
CA LYS A 164 -38.82 16.22 12.10
C LYS A 164 -39.79 15.94 13.25
N PRO A 165 -39.77 16.72 14.35
CA PRO A 165 -40.74 16.55 15.41
C PRO A 165 -42.14 16.78 14.87
N LEU A 166 -43.01 15.78 15.00
CA LEU A 166 -44.44 15.98 14.80
C LEU A 166 -44.89 16.91 15.93
N GLY A 167 -45.42 18.08 15.55
CA GLY A 167 -45.89 19.10 16.47
C GLY A 167 -46.82 18.52 17.53
N PRO A 168 -46.93 19.16 18.71
CA PRO A 168 -47.62 18.59 19.85
C PRO A 168 -49.02 18.12 19.45
N LYS A 169 -49.25 16.80 19.55
CA LYS A 169 -50.58 16.23 19.50
C LYS A 169 -51.41 17.01 20.51
N ASN A 170 -52.49 17.64 20.04
CA ASN A 170 -53.50 18.23 20.92
C ASN A 170 -53.83 17.21 21.99
N ARG A 171 -53.27 17.38 23.20
CA ARG A 171 -53.73 16.65 24.37
C ARG A 171 -55.16 17.10 24.55
N CYS A 172 -56.12 16.25 24.20
CA CYS A 172 -57.45 16.35 24.75
C CYS A 172 -57.27 16.49 26.26
N LYS A 173 -57.69 17.63 26.81
CA LYS A 173 -57.66 17.85 28.25
C LYS A 173 -58.56 16.78 28.87
N SER A 174 -57.97 15.79 29.52
CA SER A 174 -58.72 14.87 30.36
C SER A 174 -59.39 15.68 31.48
N PRO A 175 -60.67 15.43 31.80
CA PRO A 175 -61.37 16.15 32.87
C PRO A 175 -60.60 15.99 34.19
N GLN A 176 -60.42 17.10 34.90
CA GLN A 176 -59.84 17.09 36.24
C GLN A 176 -60.79 16.33 37.20
N PRO A 177 -60.29 15.40 38.03
CA PRO A 177 -61.10 14.85 39.12
C PRO A 177 -61.35 15.90 40.20
N PRO A 178 -62.49 15.84 40.91
CA PRO A 178 -62.86 16.83 41.92
C PRO A 178 -61.87 16.86 43.09
N THR A 179 -61.54 18.07 43.52
CA THR A 179 -60.66 18.35 44.66
C THR A 179 -61.28 17.86 45.98
N GLY A 180 -60.65 16.87 46.60
CA GLY A 180 -60.90 16.49 48.00
C GLY A 180 -60.12 17.38 48.99
N PRO A 181 -60.56 17.46 50.26
CA PRO A 181 -60.03 18.41 51.26
C PRO A 181 -58.62 18.05 51.75
N PRO A 182 -57.87 19.01 52.32
CA PRO A 182 -56.47 18.82 52.65
C PRO A 182 -56.32 17.94 53.91
N MET A 183 -55.48 16.92 53.83
CA MET A 183 -55.04 16.17 55.01
C MET A 183 -53.51 16.25 55.16
N TYR A 184 -53.15 16.41 56.42
CA TYR A 184 -51.94 16.98 56.97
C TYR A 184 -50.71 16.08 56.78
N SER A 185 -49.56 16.73 56.62
CA SER A 185 -48.23 16.11 56.59
C SER A 185 -47.91 15.41 57.90
N LEU A 186 -47.50 14.14 57.84
CA LEU A 186 -46.67 13.54 58.88
C LEU A 186 -45.25 13.30 58.36
N ASN A 187 -44.34 14.14 58.86
CA ASN A 187 -42.91 13.89 58.86
C ASN A 187 -42.61 12.61 59.64
N ARG A 188 -41.82 11.69 59.07
CA ARG A 188 -41.12 10.68 59.86
C ARG A 188 -39.62 10.74 59.63
N SER A 189 -38.93 10.83 60.75
CA SER A 189 -37.55 11.20 60.97
C SER A 189 -36.55 10.08 60.66
N ARG A 190 -35.41 10.53 60.11
CA ARG A 190 -34.02 10.05 60.17
C ARG A 190 -33.69 8.95 61.20
N ALA A 191 -32.90 7.97 60.79
CA ALA A 191 -31.96 7.27 61.67
C ALA A 191 -30.61 7.06 60.96
N ASN A 192 -29.57 7.48 61.68
CA ASN A 192 -28.16 7.51 61.35
C ASN A 192 -27.50 6.28 62.01
N ARG A 193 -26.56 5.59 61.35
CA ARG A 193 -25.53 4.80 62.06
C ARG A 193 -24.20 4.88 61.32
N SER A 194 -23.22 5.41 62.04
CA SER A 194 -21.79 5.45 61.75
C SER A 194 -21.06 4.29 62.46
N CYS A 195 -19.72 4.33 62.33
CA CYS A 195 -18.67 3.60 63.06
C CYS A 195 -18.28 2.27 62.41
N GLY A 196 -17.01 1.90 62.19
CA GLY A 196 -15.67 2.44 62.50
C GLY A 196 -14.69 1.31 62.08
N GLY A 197 -13.57 1.58 61.40
CA GLY A 197 -12.25 1.77 62.04
C GLY A 197 -11.52 0.45 62.28
N GLY A 198 -10.36 0.22 61.63
CA GLY A 198 -9.43 -0.86 62.00
C GLY A 198 -8.49 -1.36 60.90
N VAL A 199 -7.31 -0.77 60.79
CA VAL A 199 -6.02 -1.37 60.34
C VAL A 199 -5.08 -1.29 61.58
N PRO A 200 -3.83 -1.80 61.63
CA PRO A 200 -3.09 -2.77 60.80
C PRO A 200 -2.30 -3.82 61.64
N ASN A 201 -1.57 -4.75 60.99
CA ASN A 201 -0.14 -5.07 61.22
C ASN A 201 0.28 -6.39 60.51
N SER A 202 1.34 -6.38 59.70
CA SER A 202 2.72 -6.87 59.98
C SER A 202 2.80 -8.40 60.12
N SER A 203 3.73 -9.17 59.54
CA SER A 203 5.17 -8.94 59.44
C SER A 203 5.85 -10.08 58.63
N SER A 204 7.10 -9.79 58.17
CA SER A 204 8.28 -10.70 58.11
C SER A 204 8.24 -11.95 57.20
N SER A 205 9.29 -12.40 56.48
CA SER A 205 10.74 -12.17 56.56
C SER A 205 11.49 -12.99 55.48
N GLY A 206 12.72 -12.57 55.16
CA GLY A 206 13.82 -13.41 54.58
C GLY A 206 13.96 -13.31 53.07
N GLY A 207 15.00 -12.70 52.48
CA GLY A 207 16.42 -13.10 52.50
C GLY A 207 16.65 -14.07 51.32
N SER A 208 17.59 -13.95 50.38
CA SER A 208 18.89 -13.27 50.29
C SER A 208 19.50 -13.56 48.89
N SER A 209 20.32 -12.63 48.35
CA SER A 209 21.45 -12.85 47.39
C SER A 209 21.11 -13.40 45.98
N SER A 210 21.71 -13.06 44.84
CA SER A 210 22.96 -12.38 44.48
C SER A 210 22.99 -12.11 42.96
N LYS A 211 23.60 -10.97 42.57
CA LYS A 211 24.42 -10.66 41.36
C LYS A 211 24.09 -11.26 39.98
N GLY A 212 24.00 -10.38 38.99
CA GLY A 212 24.32 -10.70 37.59
C GLY A 212 23.87 -9.62 36.59
N SER A 213 24.83 -8.90 36.01
CA SER A 213 24.77 -7.92 34.91
C SER A 213 23.83 -8.36 33.75
N SER A 214 23.22 -7.49 32.94
CA SER A 214 23.86 -6.49 32.06
C SER A 214 22.77 -5.59 31.43
N ALA A 215 23.07 -4.30 31.31
CA ALA A 215 22.24 -3.31 30.65
C ALA A 215 22.26 -3.47 29.11
N SER A 216 21.11 -3.28 28.47
CA SER A 216 21.00 -2.94 27.04
C SER A 216 20.16 -1.69 26.93
N SER A 217 20.81 -0.59 26.55
CA SER A 217 20.23 0.73 26.39
C SER A 217 19.26 0.76 25.21
N CYS A 218 18.00 1.09 25.48
CA CYS A 218 17.06 1.58 24.49
C CYS A 218 17.50 2.99 24.07
N VAL A 219 17.84 3.18 22.79
CA VAL A 219 18.01 4.51 22.20
C VAL A 219 16.75 4.83 21.41
N GLU A 220 15.89 5.65 22.00
CA GLU A 220 14.81 6.34 21.28
C GLU A 220 15.43 7.31 20.26
N ARG A 221 14.91 7.31 19.03
CA ARG A 221 15.15 8.39 18.06
C ARG A 221 13.89 9.25 17.91
N PRO A 222 14.02 10.58 17.82
CA PRO A 222 12.89 11.50 17.84
C PRO A 222 12.18 11.58 16.49
N ARG A 223 10.84 11.74 16.56
CA ARG A 223 9.96 12.09 15.44
C ARG A 223 10.28 13.51 14.96
N SER A 224 10.57 13.69 13.68
CA SER A 224 10.56 14.99 13.02
C SER A 224 9.17 15.26 12.44
N THR A 225 8.56 16.35 12.90
CA THR A 225 7.37 16.98 12.33
C THR A 225 7.79 17.88 11.17
N LEU A 226 7.24 17.68 9.97
CA LEU A 226 7.32 18.67 8.90
C LEU A 226 6.04 19.51 8.90
N SER A 227 6.23 20.79 9.24
CA SER A 227 5.23 21.85 9.10
C SER A 227 5.21 22.34 7.67
N THR A 228 4.02 22.43 7.11
CA THR A 228 3.70 23.03 5.82
C THR A 228 3.88 24.56 5.88
N ARG A 229 4.60 25.13 4.92
CA ARG A 229 4.32 26.43 4.29
C ARG A 229 4.83 26.41 2.86
#